data_AF-A0A9D2JP38-F1
#
_entry.id   AF-A0A9D2JP38-F1
#
_cell.length_a   1.000
_cell.length_b   1.000
_cell.length_c   1.000
_cell.angle_alpha   90.00
_cell.angle_beta   90.00
_cell.angle_gamma   90.00
#
_symmetry.space_group_name_H-M   'P 1'
#
loop_
_entity.id
_entity.type
_entity.pdbx_description
1 polymer ?
#
loop_
_entity_poly.entity_id
_entity_poly.type
_entity_poly.pdbx_seq_one_letter_code
_entity_poly.pdbx_strand_id
1 'polypeptide(L)'
;MDCFHYPLDTETLLRKKRRLRRELLAQNPHPLHKKIAILGGSTTNEVADQLGLFLLQYGIEADFYQSEYGQYWQDAVFGTPELDAFAPDVIYVHTSWRNLTRLPATTDAPAQIDAMLEDQYRHFEAMWQALEQKFACPVIQNNFDRPNYRLMGNRDIWDIH
;
A
#
# COMPACT_ATOMS: atom_id res chain seq x y z
N MET A 1 13.82 -23.97 -5.10
CA MET A 1 13.20 -23.27 -6.23
C MET A 1 13.42 -21.79 -5.99
N ASP A 2 14.33 -21.17 -6.73
CA ASP A 2 14.83 -19.83 -6.45
C ASP A 2 13.94 -18.72 -7.06
N CYS A 3 12.62 -18.93 -7.05
CA CYS A 3 11.65 -18.02 -7.69
C CYS A 3 11.45 -16.68 -6.96
N PHE A 4 11.99 -16.57 -5.74
CA PHE A 4 11.90 -15.40 -4.88
C PHE A 4 13.16 -14.52 -4.89
N HIS A 5 14.26 -15.00 -5.48
CA HIS A 5 15.48 -14.22 -5.62
C HIS A 5 15.49 -13.45 -6.92
N TYR A 6 16.18 -12.32 -6.95
CA TYR A 6 16.29 -11.52 -8.16
C TYR A 6 17.20 -12.21 -9.19
N PRO A 7 16.80 -12.30 -10.48
CA PRO A 7 15.55 -11.81 -11.06
C PRO A 7 14.34 -12.70 -10.72
N LEU A 8 13.23 -12.07 -10.30
CA LEU A 8 12.01 -12.77 -9.88
C LEU A 8 11.39 -13.56 -11.03
N ASP A 9 11.05 -14.82 -10.78
CA ASP A 9 10.25 -15.64 -11.70
C ASP A 9 8.76 -15.33 -11.50
N THR A 10 8.33 -14.19 -12.04
CA THR A 10 6.95 -13.69 -11.91
C THR A 10 5.93 -14.65 -12.50
N GLU A 11 6.27 -15.37 -13.57
CA GLU A 11 5.39 -16.35 -14.18
C GLU A 11 5.10 -17.50 -13.22
N THR A 12 6.14 -18.06 -12.59
CA THR A 12 5.99 -19.12 -11.61
C THR A 12 5.28 -18.64 -10.34
N LEU A 13 5.62 -17.45 -9.83
CA LEU A 13 4.98 -16.85 -8.65
C LEU A 13 3.46 -16.69 -8.86
N LEU A 14 3.06 -16.15 -10.00
CA LEU A 14 1.64 -15.94 -10.33
C LEU A 14 0.91 -17.26 -10.59
N ARG A 15 1.48 -18.16 -11.41
CA ARG A 15 0.82 -19.41 -11.81
C ARG A 15 0.74 -20.43 -10.67
N LYS A 16 1.77 -20.53 -9.83
CA LYS A 16 1.90 -21.58 -8.80
C LYS A 16 1.66 -21.09 -7.38
N LYS A 17 1.10 -19.89 -7.16
CA LYS A 17 0.86 -19.31 -5.82
C LYS A 17 0.26 -20.27 -4.79
N ARG A 18 -0.79 -21.01 -5.14
CA ARG A 18 -1.44 -21.99 -4.24
C ARG A 18 -0.56 -23.19 -3.90
N ARG A 19 0.31 -23.60 -4.82
CA ARG A 19 1.26 -24.69 -4.59
C ARG A 19 2.41 -24.21 -3.71
N LEU A 20 2.99 -23.06 -4.06
CA LEU A 20 4.08 -22.43 -3.30
C LEU A 20 3.67 -22.16 -1.85
N ARG A 21 2.47 -21.60 -1.61
CA ARG A 21 1.95 -21.38 -0.25
C ARG A 21 1.92 -22.66 0.58
N ARG A 22 1.41 -23.77 0.01
CA ARG A 22 1.35 -25.07 0.70
C ARG A 22 2.74 -25.65 0.99
N GLU A 23 3.66 -25.54 0.02
CA GLU A 23 5.04 -26.01 0.18
C GLU A 23 5.78 -25.20 1.26
N LEU A 24 5.60 -23.88 1.30
CA LEU A 24 6.22 -23.00 2.31
C LEU A 24 5.65 -23.24 3.71
N LEU A 25 4.34 -23.41 3.85
CA LEU A 25 3.70 -23.76 5.12
C LEU A 25 4.18 -25.13 5.65
N ALA A 26 4.40 -26.11 4.77
CA ALA A 26 4.91 -27.42 5.17
C ALA A 26 6.39 -27.38 5.62
N GLN A 27 7.17 -26.41 5.15
CA GLN A 27 8.59 -26.25 5.52
C GLN A 27 8.76 -25.57 6.88
N ASN A 28 7.80 -24.74 7.30
CA ASN A 28 7.86 -23.98 8.54
C ASN A 28 6.76 -24.45 9.52
N PRO A 29 7.05 -25.40 10.43
CA PRO A 29 6.05 -25.93 11.36
C PRO A 29 5.59 -24.94 12.44
N HIS A 30 6.35 -23.87 12.68
CA HIS A 30 6.03 -22.82 13.65
C HIS A 30 6.30 -21.43 13.06
N PRO A 31 5.46 -20.96 12.11
CA PRO A 31 5.63 -19.65 11.52
C PRO A 31 5.33 -18.54 12.55
N LEU A 32 5.97 -17.39 12.38
CA LEU A 32 5.61 -16.20 13.14
C LEU A 32 4.30 -15.62 12.59
N HIS A 33 3.27 -15.56 13.41
CA HIS A 33 1.99 -14.97 12.99
C HIS A 33 2.03 -13.44 13.08
N LYS A 34 1.59 -12.77 12.02
CA LYS A 34 1.47 -11.31 11.95
C LYS A 34 0.17 -10.88 11.30
N LYS A 35 -0.49 -9.87 11.86
CA LYS A 35 -1.68 -9.28 11.29
C LYS A 35 -1.33 -8.02 10.52
N ILE A 36 -1.58 -8.01 9.22
CA ILE A 36 -1.25 -6.91 8.33
C ILE A 36 -2.53 -6.32 7.76
N ALA A 37 -2.82 -5.07 8.09
CA ALA A 37 -3.93 -4.34 7.47
C ALA A 37 -3.45 -3.58 6.24
N ILE A 38 -4.08 -3.81 5.10
CA ILE A 38 -3.78 -3.14 3.83
C ILE A 38 -4.89 -2.13 3.54
N LEU A 39 -4.53 -0.85 3.61
CA LEU A 39 -5.42 0.27 3.30
C LEU A 39 -5.14 0.73 1.86
N GLY A 40 -5.97 0.25 0.94
CA GLY A 40 -5.78 0.38 -0.49
C GLY A 40 -6.64 1.45 -1.14
N GLY A 41 -5.99 2.39 -1.84
CA GLY A 41 -6.65 3.29 -2.78
C GLY A 41 -7.01 2.64 -4.12
N SER A 42 -6.58 1.40 -4.34
CA SER A 42 -6.77 0.57 -5.53
C SER A 42 -7.03 -0.89 -5.12
N THR A 43 -7.16 -1.81 -6.08
CA THR A 43 -7.32 -3.23 -5.79
C THR A 43 -6.03 -3.83 -5.22
N THR A 44 -6.08 -4.33 -3.98
CA THR A 44 -4.92 -4.81 -3.22
C THR A 44 -4.80 -6.33 -3.16
N ASN A 45 -5.74 -7.07 -3.77
CA ASN A 45 -5.78 -8.55 -3.72
C ASN A 45 -4.47 -9.22 -4.14
N GLU A 46 -3.90 -8.81 -5.28
CA GLU A 46 -2.67 -9.45 -5.77
C GLU A 46 -1.46 -9.02 -4.92
N VAL A 47 -1.47 -7.80 -4.36
CA VAL A 47 -0.43 -7.34 -3.44
C VAL A 47 -0.46 -8.17 -2.16
N ALA A 48 -1.64 -8.42 -1.59
CA ALA A 48 -1.81 -9.28 -0.41
C ALA A 48 -1.32 -10.72 -0.68
N ASP A 49 -1.72 -11.30 -1.82
CA ASP A 49 -1.31 -12.65 -2.21
C ASP A 49 0.22 -12.78 -2.35
N GLN A 50 0.85 -11.85 -3.07
CA GLN A 50 2.31 -11.89 -3.27
C GLN A 50 3.05 -11.60 -1.97
N LEU A 51 2.67 -10.54 -1.24
CA LEU A 51 3.27 -10.20 0.04
C LEU A 51 3.21 -11.38 1.02
N GLY A 52 2.08 -12.08 1.08
CA GLY A 52 1.93 -13.29 1.89
C GLY A 52 2.92 -14.40 1.52
N LEU A 53 3.16 -14.64 0.22
CA LEU A 53 4.13 -15.64 -0.23
C LEU A 53 5.57 -15.27 0.16
N PHE A 54 5.96 -14.01 -0.04
CA PHE A 54 7.31 -13.54 0.34
C PHE A 54 7.50 -13.61 1.85
N LEU A 55 6.52 -13.19 2.65
CA LEU A 55 6.57 -13.30 4.10
C LEU A 55 6.67 -14.76 4.57
N LEU A 56 5.91 -15.67 3.96
CA LEU A 56 5.97 -17.10 4.28
C LEU A 56 7.33 -17.72 3.98
N GLN A 57 8.02 -17.25 2.94
CA GLN A 57 9.40 -17.67 2.67
C GLN A 57 10.36 -17.26 3.80
N TYR A 58 10.14 -16.11 4.43
CA TYR A 58 10.86 -15.68 5.63
C TYR A 58 10.35 -16.34 6.93
N GLY A 59 9.39 -17.25 6.85
CA GLY A 59 8.80 -17.92 8.02
C GLY A 59 7.76 -17.10 8.76
N ILE A 60 7.19 -16.07 8.13
CA ILE A 60 6.14 -15.22 8.69
C ILE A 60 4.82 -15.56 8.01
N GLU A 61 3.84 -16.01 8.78
CA GLU A 61 2.47 -16.19 8.32
C GLU A 61 1.67 -14.92 8.58
N ALA A 62 1.25 -14.26 7.50
CA ALA A 62 0.49 -13.03 7.56
C ALA A 62 -1.01 -13.27 7.36
N ASP A 63 -1.81 -12.76 8.30
CA ASP A 63 -3.25 -12.55 8.13
C ASP A 63 -3.45 -11.16 7.54
N PHE A 64 -4.31 -11.05 6.52
CA PHE A 64 -4.54 -9.79 5.82
C PHE A 64 -5.96 -9.26 6.08
N TYR A 65 -6.03 -8.00 6.48
CA TYR A 65 -7.23 -7.18 6.33
C TYR A 65 -7.06 -6.30 5.10
N GLN A 66 -8.11 -6.12 4.30
CA GLN A 66 -8.08 -5.25 3.12
C GLN A 66 -9.25 -4.29 3.19
N SER A 67 -8.98 -2.97 3.08
CA SER A 67 -10.02 -1.95 2.99
C SER A 67 -10.83 -2.11 1.70
N GLU A 68 -12.08 -1.67 1.74
CA GLU A 68 -12.92 -1.59 0.54
C GLU A 68 -12.35 -0.56 -0.46
N TYR A 69 -12.70 -0.74 -1.75
CA TYR A 69 -12.13 0.05 -2.83
C TYR A 69 -12.39 1.55 -2.63
N GLY A 70 -11.31 2.33 -2.53
CA GLY A 70 -11.37 3.79 -2.39
C GLY A 70 -11.77 4.29 -1.00
N GLN A 71 -11.94 3.40 -0.02
CA GLN A 71 -12.32 3.77 1.35
C GLN A 71 -11.13 3.86 2.31
N TYR A 72 -9.90 3.68 1.82
CA TYR A 72 -8.68 3.67 2.64
C TYR A 72 -8.56 4.84 3.63
N TRP A 73 -8.89 6.07 3.19
CA TRP A 73 -8.78 7.26 4.05
C TRP A 73 -9.89 7.29 5.12
N GLN A 74 -11.10 6.89 4.75
CA GLN A 74 -12.24 6.84 5.66
C GLN A 74 -12.03 5.75 6.72
N ASP A 75 -11.59 4.57 6.30
CA ASP A 75 -11.27 3.45 7.17
C ASP A 75 -10.12 3.80 8.12
N ALA A 76 -9.10 4.53 7.64
CA ALA A 76 -8.01 4.98 8.49
C ALA A 76 -8.47 6.00 9.56
N VAL A 77 -9.18 7.04 9.13
CA VAL A 77 -9.52 8.17 10.00
C VAL A 77 -10.69 7.83 10.93
N PHE A 78 -11.75 7.22 10.42
CA PHE A 78 -12.94 6.90 11.22
C PHE A 78 -12.84 5.51 11.86
N GLY A 79 -12.10 4.58 11.27
CA GLY A 79 -12.04 3.20 11.74
C GLY A 79 -13.25 2.41 11.27
N THR A 80 -13.09 1.09 11.21
CA THR A 80 -14.18 0.16 10.98
C THR A 80 -14.19 -0.86 12.12
N PRO A 81 -15.36 -1.37 12.54
CA PRO A 81 -15.42 -2.41 13.57
C PRO A 81 -14.56 -3.63 13.22
N GLU A 82 -14.41 -3.92 11.93
CA GLU A 82 -13.59 -5.01 11.41
C GLU A 82 -12.10 -4.74 11.59
N LEU A 83 -11.61 -3.54 11.23
CA LEU A 83 -10.22 -3.13 11.41
C LEU A 83 -9.85 -3.02 12.90
N ASP A 84 -10.75 -2.47 13.70
CA ASP A 84 -10.59 -2.32 15.15
C ASP A 84 -10.49 -3.69 15.84
N ALA A 85 -11.37 -4.64 15.46
CA ALA A 85 -11.33 -6.01 15.96
C ALA A 85 -10.13 -6.80 15.42
N PHE A 86 -9.67 -6.49 14.20
CA PHE A 86 -8.51 -7.13 13.60
C PHE A 86 -7.24 -6.86 14.43
N ALA A 87 -7.08 -5.64 14.95
CA ALA A 87 -5.92 -5.21 15.74
C ALA A 87 -4.59 -5.52 15.02
N PRO A 88 -4.27 -4.79 13.93
CA PRO A 88 -3.12 -5.06 13.08
C PRO A 88 -1.78 -4.84 13.81
N ASP A 89 -0.83 -5.74 13.57
CA ASP A 89 0.58 -5.57 13.97
C ASP A 89 1.32 -4.58 13.06
N VAL A 90 0.89 -4.47 11.79
CA VAL A 90 1.46 -3.57 10.78
C VAL A 90 0.33 -3.05 9.89
N ILE A 91 0.38 -1.77 9.55
CA ILE A 91 -0.53 -1.17 8.57
C ILE A 91 0.27 -0.82 7.32
N TYR A 92 -0.18 -1.30 6.16
CA TYR A 92 0.36 -0.96 4.87
C TYR A 92 -0.63 -0.07 4.10
N VAL A 93 -0.25 1.18 3.86
CA VAL A 93 -1.02 2.12 3.05
C VAL A 93 -0.55 2.00 1.60
N HIS A 94 -1.46 1.54 0.73
CA HIS A 94 -1.22 1.37 -0.70
C HIS A 94 -1.95 2.46 -1.49
N THR A 95 -1.22 3.49 -1.90
CA THR A 95 -1.75 4.66 -2.63
C THR A 95 -1.00 4.90 -3.94
N SER A 96 -1.66 5.58 -4.87
CA SER A 96 -1.09 5.93 -6.19
C SER A 96 -1.35 7.40 -6.48
N TRP A 97 -0.78 7.93 -7.57
CA TRP A 97 -1.06 9.31 -8.00
C TRP A 97 -2.55 9.60 -8.20
N ARG A 98 -3.38 8.58 -8.46
CA ARG A 98 -4.85 8.71 -8.58
C ARG A 98 -5.55 9.03 -7.25
N ASN A 99 -4.86 8.84 -6.14
CA ASN A 99 -5.38 9.10 -4.80
C ASN A 99 -5.09 10.53 -4.34
N LEU A 100 -4.35 11.32 -5.13
CA LEU A 100 -4.23 12.76 -4.92
C LEU A 100 -5.59 13.42 -5.18
N THR A 101 -6.03 14.26 -4.25
CA THR A 101 -7.35 14.90 -4.34
C THR A 101 -7.37 16.03 -5.37
N ARG A 102 -6.21 16.63 -5.67
CA ARG A 102 -6.07 17.69 -6.66
C ARG A 102 -4.70 17.65 -7.33
N LEU A 103 -4.69 17.91 -8.63
CA LEU A 103 -3.47 18.07 -9.43
C LEU A 103 -3.37 19.52 -9.91
N PRO A 104 -2.14 20.09 -9.97
CA PRO A 104 -1.94 21.43 -10.49
C PRO A 104 -2.28 21.48 -11.98
N ALA A 105 -2.76 22.64 -12.43
CA ALA A 105 -2.96 22.98 -13.83
C ALA A 105 -1.90 23.97 -14.30
N THR A 106 -1.67 24.02 -15.62
CA THR A 106 -0.67 24.93 -16.21
C THR A 106 -0.97 26.42 -16.04
N THR A 107 -2.20 26.75 -15.67
CA THR A 107 -2.64 28.13 -15.39
C THR A 107 -2.48 28.54 -13.93
N ASP A 108 -2.17 27.59 -13.04
CA ASP A 108 -2.08 27.85 -11.61
C ASP A 108 -0.79 28.61 -11.29
N ALA A 109 -0.87 29.60 -10.41
CA ALA A 109 0.30 30.34 -9.95
C ALA A 109 1.16 29.47 -9.01
N PRO A 110 2.49 29.69 -8.92
CA PRO A 110 3.37 28.91 -8.04
C PRO A 110 2.87 28.81 -6.58
N ALA A 111 2.39 29.93 -6.02
CA ALA A 111 1.85 29.95 -4.65
C ALA A 111 0.57 29.10 -4.49
N GLN A 112 -0.22 28.92 -5.55
CA GLN A 112 -1.39 28.04 -5.53
C GLN A 112 -0.96 26.57 -5.56
N ILE A 113 0.08 26.24 -6.33
CA ILE A 113 0.66 24.90 -6.40
C ILE A 113 1.23 24.50 -5.02
N ASP A 114 1.98 25.40 -4.37
CA ASP A 114 2.51 25.16 -3.03
C ASP A 114 1.40 24.94 -1.99
N ALA A 115 0.32 25.74 -2.05
CA ALA A 115 -0.84 25.56 -1.18
C ALA A 115 -1.53 24.21 -1.41
N MET A 116 -1.66 23.79 -2.67
CA MET A 116 -2.24 22.48 -3.02
C MET A 116 -1.38 21.32 -2.51
N LEU A 117 -0.06 21.45 -2.58
CA LEU A 117 0.88 20.46 -2.04
C LEU A 117 0.75 20.35 -0.52
N GLU A 118 0.70 21.48 0.17
CA GLU A 118 0.50 21.54 1.63
C GLU A 118 -0.84 20.92 2.03
N ASP A 119 -1.92 21.20 1.29
CA ASP A 119 -3.23 20.58 1.53
C ASP A 119 -3.20 19.06 1.33
N GLN A 120 -2.49 18.56 0.30
CA GLN A 120 -2.29 17.11 0.13
C GLN A 120 -1.50 16.52 1.28
N TYR A 121 -0.43 17.18 1.70
CA TYR A 121 0.39 16.71 2.82
C TYR A 121 -0.45 16.59 4.10
N ARG A 122 -1.21 17.63 4.45
CA ARG A 122 -2.11 17.62 5.62
C ARG A 122 -3.16 16.52 5.56
N HIS A 123 -3.67 16.21 4.36
CA HIS A 123 -4.62 15.12 4.18
C HIS A 123 -4.04 13.75 4.56
N PHE A 124 -2.80 13.47 4.17
CA PHE A 124 -2.09 12.24 4.55
C PHE A 124 -1.58 12.28 5.99
N GLU A 125 -1.12 13.42 6.48
CA GLU A 125 -0.67 13.59 7.86
C GLU A 125 -1.80 13.31 8.86
N ALA A 126 -3.01 13.82 8.61
CA ALA A 126 -4.17 13.54 9.43
C ALA A 126 -4.49 12.03 9.47
N MET A 127 -4.32 11.32 8.36
CA MET A 127 -4.49 9.87 8.27
C MET A 127 -3.43 9.15 9.10
N TRP A 128 -2.15 9.53 9.00
CA TRP A 128 -1.07 8.91 9.79
C TRP A 128 -1.27 9.11 11.29
N GLN A 129 -1.63 10.34 11.70
CA GLN A 129 -1.91 10.64 13.11
C GLN A 129 -3.09 9.82 13.64
N ALA A 130 -4.16 9.66 12.85
CA ALA A 130 -5.30 8.83 13.25
C ALA A 130 -4.92 7.36 13.41
N LEU A 131 -4.10 6.81 12.49
CA LEU A 131 -3.63 5.43 12.56
C LEU A 131 -2.71 5.19 13.76
N GLU A 132 -1.79 6.12 14.01
CA GLU A 132 -0.87 6.06 15.14
C GLU A 132 -1.62 6.09 16.48
N GLN A 133 -2.61 6.98 16.62
CA GLN A 133 -3.43 7.10 17.82
C GLN A 133 -4.29 5.86 18.10
N LYS A 134 -4.75 5.16 17.05
CA LYS A 134 -5.64 3.98 17.21
C LYS A 134 -4.90 2.68 17.42
N PHE A 135 -3.89 2.40 16.58
CA PHE A 135 -3.32 1.06 16.48
C PHE A 135 -1.91 0.93 17.04
N ALA A 136 -1.24 2.04 17.40
CA ALA A 136 0.10 2.06 18.00
C ALA A 136 1.10 1.10 17.33
N CYS A 137 0.95 0.90 16.01
CA CYS A 137 1.70 -0.08 15.23
C CYS A 137 2.41 0.60 14.04
N PRO A 138 3.47 -0.02 13.48
CA PRO A 138 4.18 0.55 12.36
C PRO A 138 3.28 0.75 11.14
N VAL A 139 3.28 1.97 10.60
CA VAL A 139 2.62 2.33 9.34
C VAL A 139 3.67 2.40 8.24
N ILE A 140 3.47 1.62 7.17
CA ILE A 140 4.30 1.62 5.97
C ILE A 140 3.46 2.16 4.83
N GLN A 141 3.90 3.25 4.19
CA GLN A 141 3.26 3.79 3.00
C GLN A 141 4.20 3.69 1.79
N ASN A 142 3.68 3.24 0.65
CA ASN A 142 4.46 3.28 -0.59
C ASN A 142 4.61 4.70 -1.13
N ASN A 143 5.63 4.91 -1.96
CA ASN A 143 5.77 6.16 -2.70
C ASN A 143 4.74 6.26 -3.83
N PHE A 144 4.48 7.48 -4.29
CA PHE A 144 3.61 7.72 -5.43
C PHE A 144 4.30 7.36 -6.75
N ASP A 145 3.65 6.51 -7.53
CA ASP A 145 4.06 6.23 -8.91
C ASP A 145 3.82 7.44 -9.82
N ARG A 146 4.61 7.54 -10.88
CA ARG A 146 4.41 8.58 -11.91
C ARG A 146 3.14 8.30 -12.72
N PRO A 147 2.45 9.34 -13.22
CA PRO A 147 1.34 9.17 -14.15
C PRO A 147 1.75 8.35 -15.39
N ASN A 148 0.86 7.46 -15.84
CA ASN A 148 1.10 6.61 -17.01
C ASN A 148 1.25 7.41 -18.30
N TYR A 149 0.58 8.57 -18.37
CA TYR A 149 0.64 9.48 -19.49
C TYR A 149 1.16 10.83 -19.01
N ARG A 150 2.18 11.33 -19.71
CA ARG A 150 2.75 12.65 -19.48
C ARG A 150 2.31 13.56 -20.61
N LEU A 151 1.40 14.48 -20.33
CA LEU A 151 0.80 15.33 -21.36
C LEU A 151 1.84 16.27 -21.97
N MET A 152 2.84 16.72 -21.19
CA MET A 152 3.94 17.55 -21.69
C MET A 152 5.30 16.83 -21.66
N GLY A 153 5.28 15.50 -21.62
CA GLY A 153 6.49 14.67 -21.73
C GLY A 153 7.44 14.86 -20.55
N ASN A 154 8.67 15.32 -20.82
CA ASN A 154 9.66 15.55 -19.76
C ASN A 154 9.36 16.79 -18.93
N ARG A 155 8.51 17.70 -19.43
CA ARG A 155 8.19 18.96 -18.76
C ARG A 155 7.42 18.73 -17.46
N ASP A 156 6.52 17.75 -17.42
CA ASP A 156 5.78 17.28 -16.23
C ASP A 156 6.67 16.85 -15.04
N ILE A 157 8.00 16.79 -15.20
CA ILE A 157 8.95 16.32 -14.17
C ILE A 157 9.78 17.45 -13.57
N TRP A 158 10.12 18.47 -14.37
CA TRP A 158 11.01 19.56 -13.92
C TRP A 158 10.29 20.90 -13.84
N ASP A 159 9.21 21.07 -14.61
CA ASP A 159 8.38 22.27 -14.55
C ASP A 159 7.37 22.12 -13.41
N ILE A 160 7.08 23.23 -12.76
CA ILE A 160 6.11 23.32 -11.67
C ILE A 160 4.67 23.32 -12.19
N HIS A 161 4.48 23.54 -13.50
CA HIS A 161 3.20 23.64 -14.22
C HIS A 161 2.86 22.41 -15.05
#